data_AF-A0A5B6WYK9-F1
#
_entry.id   AF-A0A5B6WYK9-F1
#
_cell.length_a   1.000
_cell.length_b   1.000
_cell.length_c   1.000
_cell.angle_alpha   90.00
_cell.angle_beta   90.00
_cell.angle_gamma   90.00
#
_symmetry.space_group_name_H-M   'P 1'
#
loop_
_entity.id
_entity.type
_entity.pdbx_description
1 polymer ?
#
loop_
_entity_poly.entity_id
_entity_poly.type
_entity_poly.pdbx_seq_one_letter_code
_entity_poly.pdbx_strand_id
1 'polypeptide(L)'
;MASIAASSISMQPRHALAKPETVDKVCEIARKQLALSSDEPVTGASKFSDLGADSLDTVEIVMGIEEEFGVTIKEDNAQNITTVQDAADLIEKLCRAKGA
;
A
#
# COMPACT_ATOMS: atom_id res chain seq x y z
N MET A 1 -2.59 0.12 -41.50
CA MET A 1 -3.56 0.98 -40.79
C MET A 1 -4.00 0.23 -39.55
N ALA A 2 -3.54 0.69 -38.38
CA ALA A 2 -3.73 0.05 -37.10
C ALA A 2 -5.19 0.14 -36.62
N SER A 3 -5.72 -0.94 -36.03
CA SER A 3 -6.97 -0.88 -35.29
C SER A 3 -6.98 -1.89 -34.14
N ILE A 4 -6.60 -1.37 -32.96
CA ILE A 4 -7.21 -1.56 -31.65
C ILE A 4 -7.48 -3.02 -31.22
N ALA A 5 -6.50 -3.63 -30.54
CA ALA A 5 -6.79 -4.60 -29.50
C ALA A 5 -7.03 -3.82 -28.19
N ALA A 6 -8.31 -3.56 -27.88
CA ALA A 6 -8.72 -3.13 -26.56
C ALA A 6 -8.56 -4.31 -25.59
N SER A 7 -7.34 -4.51 -25.09
CA SER A 7 -7.11 -5.36 -23.93
C SER A 7 -7.84 -4.70 -22.76
N SER A 8 -9.03 -5.21 -22.49
CA SER A 8 -9.85 -4.89 -21.34
C SER A 8 -9.03 -5.16 -20.08
N ILE A 9 -8.43 -4.11 -19.51
CA ILE A 9 -7.95 -4.15 -18.14
C ILE A 9 -9.22 -4.22 -17.29
N SER A 10 -9.58 -5.44 -16.95
CA SER A 10 -10.59 -5.76 -15.96
C SER A 10 -10.18 -5.06 -14.67
N MET A 11 -10.79 -3.90 -14.41
CA MET A 11 -10.73 -3.24 -13.12
C MET A 11 -11.57 -4.09 -12.18
N GLN A 12 -11.00 -5.20 -11.72
CA GLN A 12 -11.61 -6.03 -10.71
C GLN A 12 -11.87 -5.16 -9.48
N PRO A 13 -13.06 -5.21 -8.86
CA PRO A 13 -13.29 -4.56 -7.59
C PRO A 13 -12.26 -5.12 -6.62
N ARG A 14 -11.41 -4.25 -6.06
CA ARG A 14 -10.42 -4.62 -5.04
C ARG A 14 -11.21 -5.15 -3.84
N HIS A 15 -11.42 -6.46 -3.79
CA HIS A 15 -11.77 -7.12 -2.55
C HIS A 15 -10.57 -6.92 -1.64
N ALA A 16 -10.75 -6.15 -0.56
CA ALA A 16 -9.74 -6.01 0.48
C ALA A 16 -9.30 -7.42 0.92
N LEU A 17 -8.05 -7.76 0.62
CA LEU A 17 -7.45 -9.06 0.94
C LEU A 17 -6.83 -9.04 2.33
N ALA A 18 -6.37 -7.85 2.76
CA ALA A 18 -5.74 -7.64 4.04
C ALA A 18 -6.72 -7.78 5.20
N LYS A 19 -6.23 -8.34 6.30
CA LYS A 19 -6.95 -8.33 7.56
C LYS A 19 -7.01 -6.89 8.11
N PRO A 20 -8.04 -6.53 8.89
CA PRO A 20 -8.15 -5.20 9.49
C PRO A 20 -6.90 -4.80 10.27
N GLU A 21 -6.29 -5.73 10.99
CA GLU A 21 -5.10 -5.47 11.80
C GLU A 21 -3.87 -5.10 10.94
N THR A 22 -3.80 -5.64 9.71
CA THR A 22 -2.74 -5.27 8.75
C THR A 22 -2.95 -3.84 8.26
N VAL A 23 -4.19 -3.46 7.98
CA VAL A 23 -4.53 -2.08 7.56
C VAL A 23 -4.21 -1.10 8.69
N ASP A 24 -4.60 -1.42 9.92
CA ASP A 24 -4.35 -0.57 11.09
C ASP A 24 -2.85 -0.32 11.30
N LYS A 25 -2.03 -1.37 11.22
CA LYS A 25 -0.56 -1.24 11.29
C LYS A 25 0.02 -0.37 10.17
N VAL A 26 -0.45 -0.52 8.94
CA VAL A 26 -0.01 0.33 7.82
C VAL A 26 -0.41 1.79 8.07
N CYS A 27 -1.61 2.04 8.60
CA CYS A 27 -2.04 3.38 9.01
C CYS A 27 -1.11 3.96 10.09
N GLU A 28 -0.71 3.17 11.09
CA GLU A 28 0.21 3.60 12.15
C GLU A 28 1.59 3.97 11.61
N ILE A 29 2.15 3.15 10.71
CA ILE A 29 3.44 3.44 10.05
C ILE A 29 3.34 4.74 9.25
N ALA A 30 2.29 4.88 8.43
CA ALA A 30 2.08 6.09 7.64
C ALA A 30 1.97 7.34 8.53
N ARG A 31 1.19 7.25 9.61
CA ARG A 31 1.02 8.35 10.58
C ARG A 31 2.34 8.73 11.24
N LYS A 32 3.17 7.75 11.58
CA LYS A 32 4.47 7.96 12.21
C LYS A 32 5.46 8.64 11.26
N GLN A 33 5.60 8.13 10.03
CA GLN A 33 6.58 8.69 9.08
C GLN A 33 6.18 10.09 8.61
N LEU A 34 4.88 10.32 8.38
CA LEU A 34 4.37 11.62 7.96
C LEU A 34 4.10 12.58 9.14
N ALA A 35 4.44 12.19 10.37
CA ALA A 35 4.20 12.96 11.59
C ALA A 35 2.76 13.51 11.71
N LEU A 36 1.76 12.74 11.26
CA LEU A 36 0.37 13.16 11.24
C LEU A 36 -0.22 13.18 12.66
N SER A 37 -1.03 14.20 12.93
CA SER A 37 -1.74 14.34 14.21
C SER A 37 -2.78 13.24 14.41
N SER A 38 -3.11 12.90 15.66
CA SER A 38 -4.16 11.91 16.00
C SER A 38 -5.53 12.23 15.39
N ASP A 39 -5.80 13.52 15.14
CA ASP A 39 -7.07 14.00 14.59
C ASP A 39 -7.18 13.80 13.08
N GLU A 40 -6.08 13.49 12.39
CA GLU A 40 -6.07 13.21 10.96
C GLU A 40 -6.60 11.79 10.67
N PRO A 41 -7.66 11.65 9.85
CA PRO A 41 -8.20 10.35 9.51
C PRO A 41 -7.29 9.62 8.50
N VAL A 42 -6.61 8.57 8.99
CA VAL A 42 -5.87 7.63 8.15
C VAL A 42 -6.67 6.33 8.09
N THR A 43 -7.09 5.96 6.90
CA THR A 43 -7.94 4.79 6.64
C THR A 43 -7.37 3.98 5.48
N GLY A 44 -7.87 2.75 5.27
CA GLY A 44 -7.51 1.96 4.08
C GLY A 44 -7.72 2.71 2.75
N ALA A 45 -8.72 3.58 2.67
CA ALA A 45 -8.99 4.37 1.47
C ALA A 45 -8.08 5.60 1.31
N SER A 46 -7.34 5.99 2.36
CA SER A 46 -6.45 7.15 2.32
C SER A 46 -5.32 6.90 1.32
N LYS A 47 -5.12 7.87 0.42
CA LYS A 47 -3.96 7.88 -0.48
C LYS A 47 -2.76 8.47 0.23
N PHE A 48 -1.59 7.89 0.04
CA PHE A 48 -0.35 8.42 0.64
C PHE A 48 -0.08 9.86 0.18
N SER A 49 -0.35 10.17 -1.08
CA SER A 49 -0.25 11.53 -1.63
C SER A 49 -1.19 12.53 -0.93
N ASP A 50 -2.39 12.11 -0.56
CA ASP A 50 -3.39 12.98 0.07
C ASP A 50 -3.04 13.23 1.54
N LEU A 51 -2.29 12.30 2.15
CA LEU A 51 -1.68 12.43 3.47
C LEU A 51 -0.39 13.28 3.47
N GLY A 52 0.01 13.80 2.31
CA GLY A 52 1.20 14.64 2.17
C GLY A 52 2.51 13.88 1.97
N ALA A 53 2.48 12.57 1.71
CA ALA A 53 3.68 11.81 1.42
C ALA A 53 4.29 12.26 0.09
N ASP A 54 5.57 12.62 0.14
CA ASP A 54 6.37 12.87 -1.05
C ASP A 54 7.10 11.59 -1.52
N SER A 55 7.98 11.73 -2.52
CA SER A 55 8.75 10.61 -3.06
C SER A 55 9.73 9.99 -2.05
N LEU A 56 10.27 10.78 -1.12
CA LEU A 56 11.17 10.32 -0.07
C LEU A 56 10.38 9.66 1.06
N ASP A 57 9.28 10.28 1.49
CA ASP A 57 8.40 9.72 2.51
C ASP A 57 7.86 8.35 2.09
N THR A 58 7.53 8.19 0.81
CA THR A 58 7.07 6.91 0.26
C THR A 58 8.12 5.82 0.44
N VAL A 59 9.41 6.14 0.26
CA VAL A 59 10.51 5.19 0.50
C VAL A 59 10.60 4.82 1.98
N GLU A 60 10.51 5.80 2.88
CA GLU A 60 10.57 5.56 4.34
C GLU A 60 9.36 4.76 4.87
N ILE A 61 8.17 5.00 4.30
CA ILE A 61 6.95 4.24 4.61
C ILE A 61 7.12 2.80 4.15
N VAL A 62 7.57 2.58 2.91
CA VAL A 62 7.79 1.23 2.37
C VAL A 62 8.83 0.48 3.20
N MET A 63 9.95 1.12 3.56
CA MET A 63 10.96 0.51 4.43
C MET A 63 10.40 0.17 5.82
N GLY A 64 9.61 1.06 6.43
CA GLY A 64 8.96 0.79 7.71
C GLY A 64 7.97 -0.38 7.64
N ILE A 65 7.27 -0.53 6.52
CA ILE A 65 6.41 -1.68 6.25
C ILE A 65 7.22 -2.97 6.10
N GLU A 66 8.31 -2.95 5.32
CA GLU A 66 9.18 -4.11 5.12
C GLU A 66 9.77 -4.60 6.46
N GLU A 67 10.22 -3.69 7.31
CA GLU A 67 10.74 -4.00 8.64
C GLU A 67 9.66 -4.55 9.58
N GLU A 68 8.49 -3.90 9.68
CA GLU A 68 7.42 -4.31 10.60
C GLU A 68 6.85 -5.70 10.27
N PHE A 69 6.70 -6.00 8.98
CA PHE A 69 6.11 -7.27 8.53
C PHE A 69 7.16 -8.30 8.11
N GLY A 70 8.44 -7.91 8.09
CA GLY A 70 9.53 -8.74 7.59
C GLY A 70 9.34 -9.16 6.14
N VAL A 71 8.81 -8.29 5.28
CA VAL A 71 8.58 -8.58 3.86
C VAL A 71 9.59 -7.84 2.98
N THR A 72 9.65 -8.18 1.69
CA THR A 72 10.42 -7.41 0.71
C THR A 72 9.48 -7.02 -0.42
N ILE A 73 9.28 -5.71 -0.56
CA ILE A 73 8.45 -5.08 -1.55
C ILE A 73 9.36 -4.68 -2.72
N LYS A 74 9.15 -5.31 -3.88
CA LYS A 74 9.84 -4.91 -5.09
C LYS A 74 9.42 -3.50 -5.51
N GLU A 75 10.35 -2.76 -6.11
CA GLU A 75 10.11 -1.39 -6.56
C GLU A 75 8.90 -1.26 -7.51
N ASP A 76 8.75 -2.19 -8.46
CA ASP A 76 7.57 -2.24 -9.34
C ASP A 76 6.25 -2.37 -8.56
N ASN A 77 6.24 -3.10 -7.45
CA ASN A 77 5.06 -3.21 -6.60
C ASN A 77 4.86 -1.95 -5.77
N ALA A 78 5.94 -1.36 -5.24
CA ALA A 78 5.89 -0.11 -4.47
C ALA A 78 5.32 1.04 -5.32
N GLN A 79 5.69 1.13 -6.60
CA GLN A 79 5.15 2.14 -7.52
C GLN A 79 3.64 2.00 -7.78
N ASN A 80 3.08 0.80 -7.58
CA ASN A 80 1.65 0.54 -7.71
C ASN A 80 0.87 0.75 -6.40
N ILE A 81 1.55 1.05 -5.29
CA ILE A 81 0.90 1.37 -4.02
C ILE A 81 0.42 2.82 -4.06
N THR A 82 -0.90 3.01 -4.08
CA THR A 82 -1.50 4.35 -4.06
C THR A 82 -2.22 4.66 -2.75
N THR A 83 -2.78 3.63 -2.12
CA THR A 83 -3.57 3.73 -0.89
C THR A 83 -3.04 2.81 0.20
N VAL A 84 -3.39 3.10 1.45
CA VAL A 84 -3.08 2.23 2.60
C VAL A 84 -3.60 0.82 2.36
N GLN A 85 -4.80 0.66 1.78
CA GLN A 85 -5.36 -0.65 1.46
C GLN A 85 -4.51 -1.41 0.43
N ASP A 86 -3.98 -0.73 -0.59
CA ASP A 86 -3.10 -1.37 -1.59
C ASP A 86 -1.84 -1.94 -0.94
N ALA A 87 -1.22 -1.16 -0.05
CA ALA A 87 -0.07 -1.60 0.72
C ALA A 87 -0.43 -2.80 1.59
N ALA A 88 -1.51 -2.71 2.37
CA ALA A 88 -1.98 -3.79 3.23
C ALA A 88 -2.26 -5.08 2.46
N ASP A 89 -2.94 -4.99 1.31
CA ASP A 89 -3.27 -6.13 0.47
C ASP A 89 -2.02 -6.78 -0.12
N LEU A 90 -1.02 -5.98 -0.50
CA LEU A 90 0.26 -6.48 -0.97
C LEU A 90 1.02 -7.21 0.15
N ILE A 91 1.05 -6.65 1.35
CA ILE A 91 1.70 -7.26 2.52
C ILE A 91 1.08 -8.62 2.80
N GLU A 92 -0.25 -8.71 2.84
CA GLU A 92 -0.94 -9.98 3.09
C GLU A 92 -0.59 -11.05 2.04
N LYS A 93 -0.46 -10.65 0.76
CA LYS A 93 0.00 -11.55 -0.31
C LYS A 93 1.44 -12.03 -0.08
N LEU A 94 2.35 -11.13 0.30
CA LEU A 94 3.77 -11.45 0.54
C LEU A 94 3.96 -12.30 1.80
N CYS A 95 3.26 -11.98 2.89
CA CYS A 95 3.26 -12.77 4.13
C CYS A 95 2.78 -14.21 3.89
N ARG A 96 1.76 -14.40 3.04
CA ARG A 96 1.30 -15.75 2.64
C ARG A 96 2.31 -16.50 1.78
N ALA A 97 3.04 -15.80 0.92
CA ALA A 97 4.06 -16.41 0.06
C ALA A 97 5.36 -16.77 0.83
N LYS A 98 5.68 -16.05 1.91
CA LYS A 98 6.90 -16.29 2.71
C LYS A 98 6.82 -17.55 3.58
N GLY A 99 5.63 -18.12 3.76
CA GLY A 99 5.39 -19.35 4.53
C GLY A 99 5.26 -20.62 3.68
N ALA A 100 5.48 -20.54 2.37
CA ALA A 100 5.41 -21.67 1.42
C ALA A 100 6.79 -22.22 1.05
#